data_AF-A0A3D3ME93-F1
#
_entry.id   AF-A0A3D3ME93-F1
#
_cell.length_a   1.000
_cell.length_b   1.000
_cell.length_c   1.000
_cell.angle_alpha   90.00
_cell.angle_beta   90.00
_cell.angle_gamma   90.00
#
_symmetry.space_group_name_H-M   'P 1'
#
loop_
_entity.id
_entity.type
_entity.pdbx_description
1 polymer ?
#
loop_
_entity_poly.entity_id
_entity_poly.type
_entity_poly.pdbx_seq_one_letter_code
_entity_poly.pdbx_strand_id
1 'polypeptide(L)'
;MEEQVEFTRRILTVNDLPFELWINTNVIDDPEKSTFSWCWYVELQKFDDVEDDDANLQNLMVEIIQKILKIADIKITGITVHKNLYEIIFYAKEEDATKIAGEFVEMPHELEDRENRFIRYHSKRDQHWDNVKLYFDVIMNS
;
A
#
# COMPACT_ATOMS: atom_id res chain seq x y z
N MET A 1 -10.75 20.63 -7.18
CA MET A 1 -9.66 20.26 -8.09
C MET A 1 -9.40 18.80 -7.81
N GLU A 2 -9.53 17.91 -8.79
CA GLU A 2 -9.24 16.49 -8.58
C GLU A 2 -7.76 16.36 -8.23
N GLU A 3 -7.44 15.70 -7.13
CA GLU A 3 -6.07 15.44 -6.70
C GLU A 3 -5.49 14.41 -7.68
N GLN A 4 -4.59 14.85 -8.55
CA GLN A 4 -3.94 13.97 -9.52
C GLN A 4 -2.95 13.08 -8.77
N VAL A 5 -3.09 11.77 -8.91
CA VAL A 5 -2.19 10.78 -8.31
C VAL A 5 -1.24 10.28 -9.39
N GLU A 6 0.06 10.50 -9.18
CA GLU A 6 1.14 10.11 -10.09
C GLU A 6 2.05 9.10 -9.40
N PHE A 7 2.24 7.95 -10.04
CA PHE A 7 3.15 6.92 -9.56
C PHE A 7 4.40 6.87 -10.43
N THR A 8 5.56 6.82 -9.80
CA THR A 8 6.82 6.46 -10.45
C THR A 8 7.17 5.01 -10.15
N ARG A 9 7.45 4.25 -11.20
CA ARG A 9 7.87 2.84 -11.13
C ARG A 9 9.40 2.71 -11.18
N ARG A 10 9.96 1.86 -10.33
CA ARG A 10 11.36 1.38 -10.36
C ARG A 10 11.42 -0.12 -10.14
N ILE A 11 12.37 -0.77 -10.79
CA ILE A 11 12.71 -2.18 -10.56
C ILE A 11 14.14 -2.21 -10.02
N LEU A 12 14.30 -2.78 -8.83
CA LEU A 12 15.58 -2.97 -8.15
C LEU A 12 15.91 -4.47 -8.12
N THR A 13 17.15 -4.80 -7.80
CA THR A 13 17.56 -6.18 -7.54
C THR A 13 17.88 -6.35 -6.06
N VAL A 14 17.19 -7.29 -5.40
CA VAL A 14 17.39 -7.62 -3.98
C VAL A 14 17.52 -9.13 -3.87
N ASN A 15 18.64 -9.62 -3.34
CA ASN A 15 18.95 -11.06 -3.26
C ASN A 15 18.79 -11.78 -4.61
N ASP A 16 19.35 -11.20 -5.69
CA ASP A 16 19.29 -11.70 -7.07
C ASP A 16 17.88 -11.84 -7.67
N LEU A 17 16.87 -11.25 -7.03
CA LEU A 17 15.48 -11.25 -7.49
C LEU A 17 14.97 -9.83 -7.71
N PRO A 18 14.04 -9.63 -8.65
CA PRO A 18 13.43 -8.33 -8.86
C PRO A 18 12.65 -7.89 -7.62
N PHE A 19 12.81 -6.61 -7.28
CA PHE A 19 11.97 -5.89 -6.34
C PHE A 19 11.34 -4.74 -7.10
N GLU A 20 10.03 -4.81 -7.30
CA GLU A 20 9.29 -3.78 -7.99
C GLU A 20 8.74 -2.77 -6.98
N LEU A 21 8.91 -1.49 -7.29
CA LEU A 21 8.51 -0.37 -6.45
C LEU A 21 7.70 0.62 -7.28
N TRP A 22 6.51 0.97 -6.79
CA TRP A 22 5.69 2.06 -7.30
C TRP A 22 5.46 3.04 -6.17
N ILE A 23 5.88 4.29 -6.33
CA ILE A 23 5.70 5.34 -5.31
C ILE A 23 4.85 6.45 -5.88
N ASN A 24 3.86 6.88 -5.09
CA ASN A 24 3.10 8.08 -5.35
C ASN A 24 4.00 9.30 -5.12
N THR A 25 4.37 10.00 -6.18
CA THR A 25 5.28 11.15 -6.08
C THR A 25 4.60 12.39 -5.53
N ASN A 26 3.26 12.50 -5.63
CA ASN A 26 2.54 13.66 -5.10
C ASN A 26 2.58 13.72 -3.57
N VAL A 27 2.65 12.58 -2.88
CA VAL A 27 2.75 12.57 -1.40
C VAL A 27 4.15 12.94 -0.89
N ILE A 28 5.16 12.92 -1.76
CA ILE A 28 6.53 13.32 -1.39
C ILE A 28 6.56 14.81 -1.07
N ASP A 29 5.89 15.63 -1.89
CA ASP A 29 5.87 17.09 -1.76
C ASP A 29 4.62 17.63 -1.06
N ASP A 30 3.75 16.74 -0.55
CA ASP A 30 2.53 17.12 0.15
C ASP A 30 2.85 17.83 1.48
N PRO A 31 2.47 19.11 1.65
CA PRO A 31 2.74 19.88 2.87
C PRO A 31 1.96 19.37 4.09
N GLU A 32 0.89 18.61 3.88
CA GLU A 32 0.04 18.06 4.95
C GLU A 32 0.40 16.62 5.32
N LYS A 33 1.37 15.98 4.64
CA LYS A 33 1.69 14.55 4.86
C LYS A 33 2.04 14.22 6.32
N SER A 34 2.63 15.16 7.06
CA SER A 34 2.98 14.99 8.47
C SER A 34 1.76 14.87 9.41
N THR A 35 0.55 15.20 8.93
CA THR A 35 -0.70 14.97 9.66
C THR A 35 -1.13 13.49 9.63
N PHE A 36 -0.58 12.70 8.70
CA PHE A 36 -0.79 11.26 8.59
C PHE A 36 0.39 10.56 9.27
N SER A 37 0.20 10.15 10.53
CA SER A 37 1.27 9.63 11.39
C SER A 37 1.17 8.12 11.64
N TRP A 38 0.29 7.40 10.95
CA TRP A 38 0.14 5.96 11.10
C TRP A 38 0.33 5.22 9.77
N CYS A 39 1.41 4.46 9.66
CA CYS A 39 1.74 3.70 8.46
C CYS A 39 1.05 2.34 8.50
N TRP A 40 0.50 1.94 7.37
CA TRP A 40 -0.15 0.65 7.13
C TRP A 40 0.50 -0.06 5.96
N TYR A 41 0.62 -1.37 6.10
CA TYR A 41 1.07 -2.29 5.08
C TYR A 41 0.04 -3.41 4.98
N VAL A 42 -0.45 -3.63 3.77
CA VAL A 42 -1.36 -4.72 3.46
C VAL A 42 -0.64 -5.68 2.55
N GLU A 43 -0.42 -6.90 3.03
CA GLU A 43 0.31 -7.94 2.34
C GLU A 43 -0.66 -8.88 1.61
N LEU A 44 -0.51 -8.94 0.30
CA LEU A 44 -1.28 -9.79 -0.60
C LEU A 44 -0.36 -10.82 -1.28
N GLN A 45 -0.88 -12.01 -1.51
CA GLN A 45 -0.22 -13.06 -2.27
C GLN A 45 -0.52 -12.89 -3.76
N LYS A 46 0.55 -12.79 -4.56
CA LYS A 46 0.52 -12.91 -6.01
C LYS A 46 0.69 -14.39 -6.41
N PHE A 47 -0.02 -14.86 -7.43
CA PHE A 47 0.11 -16.21 -7.96
C PHE A 47 0.52 -16.17 -9.42
N ASP A 48 1.80 -16.36 -9.71
CA ASP A 48 2.33 -16.26 -11.08
C ASP A 48 1.81 -17.36 -12.05
N ASP A 49 1.12 -18.38 -11.53
CA ASP A 49 0.67 -19.55 -12.29
C ASP A 49 -0.80 -19.47 -12.74
N VAL A 50 -1.50 -18.35 -12.48
CA VAL A 50 -2.93 -18.17 -12.78
C VAL A 50 -3.12 -17.15 -13.90
N GLU A 51 -3.96 -17.50 -14.89
CA GLU A 51 -4.39 -16.55 -15.93
C GLU A 51 -5.14 -15.37 -15.27
N ASP A 52 -4.84 -14.14 -15.69
CA ASP A 52 -5.41 -12.89 -15.13
C ASP A 52 -5.05 -12.56 -13.67
N ASP A 53 -3.99 -13.16 -13.09
CA ASP A 53 -3.60 -12.91 -11.69
C ASP A 53 -3.38 -11.43 -11.36
N ASP A 54 -2.67 -10.71 -12.24
CA ASP A 54 -2.40 -9.27 -12.08
C ASP A 54 -3.71 -8.46 -12.04
N ALA A 55 -4.70 -8.82 -12.86
CA ALA A 55 -5.99 -8.13 -12.89
C ALA A 55 -6.80 -8.43 -11.61
N ASN A 56 -6.79 -9.68 -11.15
CA ASN A 56 -7.44 -10.08 -9.90
C ASN A 56 -6.82 -9.35 -8.69
N LEU A 57 -5.50 -9.26 -8.64
CA LEU A 57 -4.76 -8.56 -7.60
C LEU A 57 -5.04 -7.06 -7.61
N GLN A 58 -5.08 -6.44 -8.80
CA GLN A 58 -5.43 -5.02 -8.94
C GLN A 58 -6.87 -4.75 -8.49
N ASN A 59 -7.83 -5.59 -8.87
CA ASN A 59 -9.21 -5.46 -8.43
C ASN A 59 -9.30 -5.57 -6.90
N LEU A 60 -8.62 -6.56 -6.31
CA LEU A 60 -8.59 -6.72 -4.86
C LEU A 60 -7.97 -5.51 -4.15
N MET A 61 -6.85 -4.99 -4.66
CA MET A 61 -6.24 -3.75 -4.16
C MET A 61 -7.24 -2.60 -4.17
N VAL A 62 -7.94 -2.39 -5.29
CA VAL A 62 -8.92 -1.30 -5.43
C VAL A 62 -10.07 -1.48 -4.43
N GLU A 63 -10.58 -2.70 -4.26
CA GLU A 63 -11.64 -3.00 -3.29
C GLU A 63 -11.21 -2.68 -1.84
N ILE A 64 -9.99 -3.08 -1.47
CA ILE A 64 -9.38 -2.77 -0.15
C ILE A 64 -9.30 -1.26 0.05
N ILE A 65 -8.71 -0.53 -0.91
CA ILE A 65 -8.54 0.93 -0.84
C ILE A 65 -9.90 1.64 -0.73
N GLN A 66 -10.89 1.24 -1.53
CA GLN A 66 -12.23 1.82 -1.50
C GLN A 66 -12.94 1.59 -0.17
N LYS A 67 -12.73 0.45 0.49
CA LYS A 67 -13.26 0.19 1.83
C LYS A 67 -12.63 1.11 2.86
N ILE A 68 -11.31 1.24 2.86
CA ILE A 68 -10.60 2.13 3.79
C ILE A 68 -11.00 3.59 3.58
N LEU A 69 -11.11 4.06 2.32
CA LEU A 69 -11.52 5.43 1.99
C LEU A 69 -12.93 5.80 2.46
N LYS A 70 -13.81 4.83 2.77
CA LYS A 70 -15.14 5.10 3.32
C LYS A 70 -15.10 5.50 4.80
N ILE A 71 -14.04 5.14 5.51
CA ILE A 71 -13.95 5.27 6.97
C ILE A 71 -12.80 6.16 7.45
N ALA A 72 -11.84 6.44 6.58
CA ALA A 72 -10.64 7.20 6.91
C ALA A 72 -10.11 7.97 5.69
N ASP A 73 -9.54 9.15 5.95
CA ASP A 73 -8.67 9.81 4.98
C ASP A 73 -7.32 9.09 4.98
N ILE A 74 -6.83 8.72 3.80
CA ILE A 74 -5.52 8.06 3.65
C ILE A 74 -4.68 8.70 2.56
N LYS A 75 -3.36 8.56 2.69
CA LYS A 75 -2.37 8.89 1.66
C LYS A 75 -1.72 7.60 1.18
N ILE A 76 -2.16 7.10 0.03
CA ILE A 76 -1.54 5.94 -0.62
C ILE A 76 -0.13 6.36 -1.01
N THR A 77 0.85 5.65 -0.47
CA THR A 77 2.26 6.02 -0.58
C THR A 77 2.94 5.22 -1.66
N GLY A 78 2.67 3.92 -1.71
CA GLY A 78 3.32 3.07 -2.68
C GLY A 78 2.84 1.64 -2.65
N ILE A 79 3.35 0.89 -3.62
CA ILE A 79 3.14 -0.54 -3.80
C ILE A 79 4.52 -1.17 -4.01
N THR A 80 4.73 -2.32 -3.39
CA THR A 80 5.94 -3.14 -3.60
C THR A 80 5.55 -4.52 -4.09
N VAL A 81 6.41 -5.15 -4.90
CA VAL A 81 6.29 -6.57 -5.27
C VAL A 81 7.65 -7.25 -5.17
N HIS A 82 7.76 -8.26 -4.31
CA HIS A 82 8.98 -9.05 -4.14
C HIS A 82 8.67 -10.47 -3.69
N LYS A 83 9.20 -11.48 -4.39
CA LYS A 83 8.96 -12.91 -4.07
C LYS A 83 7.47 -13.22 -3.89
N ASN A 84 6.66 -12.72 -4.81
CA ASN A 84 5.20 -12.90 -4.86
C ASN A 84 4.42 -12.29 -3.70
N LEU A 85 5.12 -11.54 -2.83
CA LEU A 85 4.51 -10.67 -1.86
C LEU A 85 4.24 -9.32 -2.52
N TYR A 86 2.96 -8.97 -2.63
CA TYR A 86 2.49 -7.68 -3.08
C TYR A 86 2.07 -6.87 -1.86
N GLU A 87 2.64 -5.68 -1.66
CA GLU A 87 2.30 -4.85 -0.50
C GLU A 87 1.69 -3.53 -0.95
N ILE A 88 0.60 -3.13 -0.30
CA ILE A 88 0.04 -1.78 -0.40
C ILE A 88 0.50 -1.00 0.83
N ILE A 89 1.13 0.15 0.62
CA ILE A 89 1.62 1.03 1.68
C ILE A 89 0.82 2.33 1.66
N PHE A 90 0.21 2.67 2.79
CA PHE A 90 -0.50 3.93 2.94
C PHE A 90 -0.38 4.48 4.36
N TYR A 91 -0.58 5.79 4.49
CA TYR A 91 -0.61 6.46 5.78
C TYR A 91 -2.02 6.95 6.08
N ALA A 92 -2.40 6.88 7.36
CA ALA A 92 -3.66 7.40 7.89
C ALA A 92 -3.38 8.38 9.03
N LYS A 93 -4.40 9.15 9.41
CA LYS A 93 -4.37 9.96 10.63
C LYS A 93 -4.42 9.06 11.87
N GLU A 94 -3.87 9.53 12.98
CA GLU A 94 -3.77 8.74 14.22
C GLU A 94 -5.16 8.35 14.76
N GLU A 95 -6.13 9.26 14.67
CA GLU A 95 -7.51 9.04 15.13
C GLU A 95 -8.27 7.96 14.35
N ASP A 96 -7.84 7.62 13.14
CA ASP A 96 -8.50 6.63 12.29
C ASP A 96 -7.89 5.23 12.42
N ALA A 97 -6.76 5.09 13.12
CA ALA A 97 -6.02 3.85 13.19
C ALA A 97 -6.86 2.67 13.73
N THR A 98 -7.70 2.92 14.73
CA THR A 98 -8.58 1.88 15.32
C THR A 98 -9.73 1.48 14.39
N LYS A 99 -10.27 2.43 13.61
CA LYS A 99 -11.33 2.16 12.62
C LYS A 99 -10.80 1.29 11.50
N ILE A 100 -9.64 1.64 10.97
CA ILE A 100 -8.94 0.89 9.93
C ILE A 100 -8.58 -0.52 10.41
N ALA A 101 -8.08 -0.64 11.65
CA ALA A 101 -7.81 -1.96 12.24
C ALA A 101 -9.06 -2.84 12.28
N GLY A 102 -10.21 -2.26 12.65
CA GLY A 102 -11.50 -2.96 12.67
C GLY A 102 -11.91 -3.45 11.30
N GLU A 103 -11.79 -2.62 10.27
CA GLU A 103 -12.11 -3.02 8.88
C GLU A 103 -11.23 -4.19 8.44
N PHE A 104 -9.92 -4.16 8.73
CA PHE A 104 -9.03 -5.26 8.33
C PHE A 104 -9.30 -6.60 9.03
N VAL A 105 -9.96 -6.60 10.19
CA VAL A 105 -10.38 -7.84 10.86
C VAL A 105 -11.53 -8.50 10.08
N GLU A 106 -12.47 -7.71 9.58
CA GLU A 106 -13.65 -8.21 8.86
C GLU A 106 -13.39 -8.42 7.36
N MET A 107 -12.46 -7.66 6.79
CA MET A 107 -12.21 -7.57 5.35
C MET A 107 -11.94 -8.93 4.66
N PRO A 108 -11.14 -9.87 5.21
CA PRO A 108 -10.96 -11.19 4.59
C PRO A 108 -12.28 -11.95 4.42
N HIS A 109 -13.22 -11.80 5.36
CA HIS A 109 -14.52 -12.44 5.28
C HIS A 109 -15.43 -11.73 4.27
N GLU A 110 -15.43 -10.40 4.24
CA GLU A 110 -16.29 -9.61 3.36
C GLU A 110 -15.89 -9.66 1.89
N LEU A 111 -14.59 -9.81 1.62
CA LEU A 111 -14.05 -9.93 0.26
C LEU A 111 -14.00 -11.39 -0.23
N GLU A 112 -14.52 -12.33 0.56
CA GLU A 112 -14.46 -13.78 0.33
C GLU A 112 -13.05 -14.22 -0.10
N ASP A 113 -12.04 -13.82 0.69
CA ASP A 113 -10.60 -13.86 0.36
C ASP A 113 -10.25 -14.84 -0.77
N ARG A 114 -10.29 -14.30 -2.00
CA ARG A 114 -10.25 -15.08 -3.22
C ARG A 114 -8.93 -15.83 -3.26
N GLU A 115 -8.95 -17.10 -2.90
CA GLU A 115 -7.79 -18.01 -2.87
C GLU A 115 -6.74 -17.73 -1.79
N ASN A 116 -7.11 -17.14 -0.64
CA ASN A 116 -6.17 -16.78 0.44
C ASN A 116 -5.12 -15.75 -0.01
N ARG A 117 -5.54 -14.75 -0.79
CA ARG A 117 -4.67 -13.67 -1.25
C ARG A 117 -4.33 -12.72 -0.12
N PHE A 118 -5.25 -12.46 0.80
CA PHE A 118 -4.95 -11.61 1.94
C PHE A 118 -4.07 -12.37 2.95
N ILE A 119 -2.79 -12.01 3.04
CA ILE A 119 -1.86 -12.68 3.95
C ILE A 119 -2.01 -12.10 5.35
N ARG A 120 -1.83 -10.78 5.47
CA ARG A 120 -1.91 -10.05 6.72
C ARG A 120 -1.88 -8.55 6.46
N TYR A 121 -2.10 -7.78 7.52
CA TYR A 121 -1.75 -6.38 7.58
C TYR A 121 -0.81 -6.14 8.76
N HIS A 122 0.00 -5.10 8.66
CA HIS A 122 0.77 -4.60 9.78
C HIS A 122 0.73 -3.07 9.79
N SER A 123 0.80 -2.48 10.98
CA SER A 123 0.78 -1.04 11.10
C SER A 123 1.58 -0.54 12.29
N LYS A 124 2.07 0.68 12.17
CA LYS A 124 2.89 1.31 13.19
C LYS A 124 2.78 2.83 13.09
N ARG A 125 2.80 3.48 14.25
CA ARG A 125 3.01 4.93 14.32
C ARG A 125 4.35 5.30 13.68
N ASP A 126 4.31 6.26 12.77
CA ASP A 126 5.45 6.81 12.05
C ASP A 126 5.16 8.27 11.64
N GLN A 127 5.49 9.21 12.52
CA GLN A 127 5.22 10.64 12.32
C GLN A 127 6.16 11.29 11.27
N HIS A 128 7.31 10.67 11.04
CA HIS A 128 8.36 11.24 10.19
C HIS A 128 8.50 10.52 8.84
N TRP A 129 7.58 9.59 8.55
CA TRP A 129 7.57 8.82 7.31
C TRP A 129 8.87 8.03 7.11
N ASP A 130 9.51 7.64 8.20
CA ASP A 130 10.80 6.96 8.20
C ASP A 130 10.71 5.58 7.52
N ASN A 131 9.54 4.93 7.58
CA ASN A 131 9.39 3.59 7.02
C ASN A 131 9.40 3.57 5.47
N VAL A 132 9.09 4.69 4.83
CA VAL A 132 9.06 4.82 3.35
C VAL A 132 10.12 5.77 2.82
N LYS A 133 10.86 6.43 3.71
CA LYS A 133 11.91 7.39 3.36
C LYS A 133 12.91 6.84 2.35
N LEU A 134 13.38 5.60 2.55
CA LEU A 134 14.32 4.97 1.62
C LEU A 134 13.72 4.78 0.22
N TYR A 135 12.42 4.49 0.13
CA TYR A 135 11.74 4.37 -1.16
C TYR A 135 11.63 5.73 -1.85
N PHE A 136 11.34 6.80 -1.09
CA PHE A 136 11.35 8.16 -1.63
C PHE A 136 12.74 8.55 -2.14
N ASP A 137 13.79 8.28 -1.36
CA ASP A 137 15.17 8.58 -1.73
C ASP A 137 15.60 7.85 -3.01
N VAL A 138 15.17 6.59 -3.19
CA VAL A 138 15.43 5.82 -4.42
C VAL A 138 14.77 6.50 -5.63
N ILE A 139 13.53 6.97 -5.51
CA ILE A 139 12.83 7.63 -6.62
C ILE A 139 13.43 8.99 -6.94
N MET A 140 13.73 9.80 -5.92
CA MET A 140 14.19 11.18 -6.09
C MET A 140 15.63 11.31 -6.59
N ASN A 141 16.48 10.31 -6.33
CA ASN A 141 17.89 10.31 -6.71
C ASN A 141 18.22 9.46 -7.96
N SER A 142 17.21 9.07 -8.75
CA SER A 142 17.37 8.21 -9.94
C SER A 142 17.05 8.89 -11.26
#